data_AF-A0A3M0GQ67-F1
#
_entry.id   AF-A0A3M0GQ67-F1
#
_cell.length_a   1.000
_cell.length_b   1.000
_cell.length_c   1.000
_cell.angle_alpha   90.00
_cell.angle_beta   90.00
_cell.angle_gamma   90.00
#
_symmetry.space_group_name_H-M   'P 1'
#
loop_
_entity.id
_entity.type
_entity.pdbx_description
1 polymer ?
#
loop_
_entity_poly.entity_id
_entity_poly.type
_entity_poly.pdbx_seq_one_letter_code
_entity_poly.pdbx_strand_id
1 'polypeptide(L)'
;MKAILLPLLLFIGCAASAQMNNETLKNILEKEVDTLSGTSGRWQLLYNDLPMIVLTDETNDRMRIIAPITEASTLDKGLLLDCLTANFHSALDVKYALSDDILWSVFVHPLSPLTEGEVQSAVQQVYAAAVTFGTTFSSTPLLFGGNQTEDKPVNDEDIPTVILKKT
;
A
#
# COMPACT_ATOMS: atom_id res chain seq x y z
N MET A 1 31.41 57.89 -11.67
CA MET A 1 30.20 57.18 -11.19
C MET A 1 30.62 55.74 -10.88
N LYS A 2 30.71 55.36 -9.60
CA LYS A 2 31.13 54.01 -9.19
C LYS A 2 29.90 53.12 -9.09
N ALA A 3 29.83 52.08 -9.91
CA ALA A 3 28.82 51.03 -9.79
C ALA A 3 29.15 50.17 -8.57
N ILE A 4 28.20 50.06 -7.63
CA ILE A 4 28.29 49.15 -6.48
C ILE A 4 27.61 47.86 -6.92
N LEU A 5 28.41 46.80 -7.08
CA LEU A 5 27.93 45.45 -7.36
C LEU A 5 27.68 44.74 -6.02
N LEU A 6 26.42 44.48 -5.70
CA LEU A 6 26.01 43.75 -4.50
C LEU A 6 26.00 42.23 -4.83
N PRO A 7 26.73 41.37 -4.10
CA PRO A 7 26.67 39.94 -4.37
C PRO A 7 25.41 39.35 -3.74
N LEU A 8 24.56 38.74 -4.57
CA LEU A 8 23.40 37.97 -4.15
C LEU A 8 23.88 36.60 -3.64
N LEU A 9 23.97 36.42 -2.33
CA LEU A 9 24.27 35.14 -1.70
C LEU A 9 23.02 34.25 -1.74
N LEU A 10 22.96 33.32 -2.70
CA LEU A 10 21.97 32.25 -2.72
C LEU A 10 22.35 31.21 -1.66
N PHE A 11 21.73 31.28 -0.49
CA PHE A 11 21.76 30.21 0.50
C PHE A 11 20.90 29.04 0.00
N ILE A 12 21.53 28.05 -0.62
CA ILE A 12 20.89 26.76 -0.89
C ILE A 12 20.91 25.99 0.44
N GLY A 13 19.85 26.12 1.22
CA GLY A 13 19.64 25.30 2.42
C GLY A 13 19.29 23.88 2.00
N CYS A 14 20.24 22.97 2.08
CA CYS A 14 19.97 21.54 1.97
C CYS A 14 19.35 21.08 3.30
N ALA A 15 18.02 21.06 3.37
CA ALA A 15 17.33 20.45 4.50
C ALA A 15 17.54 18.94 4.40
N ALA A 16 18.47 18.40 5.19
CA ALA A 16 18.58 16.96 5.38
C ALA A 16 17.32 16.49 6.13
N SER A 17 16.39 15.86 5.42
CA SER A 17 15.28 15.16 6.06
C SER A 17 15.87 14.06 6.94
N ALA A 18 15.46 14.01 8.21
CA ALA A 18 15.80 12.87 9.06
C ALA A 18 15.23 11.60 8.42
N GLN A 19 16.06 10.55 8.30
CA GLN A 19 15.61 9.24 7.81
C GLN A 19 14.72 8.57 8.86
N MET A 20 13.72 7.82 8.41
CA MET A 20 12.84 7.07 9.29
C MET A 20 13.63 6.01 10.06
N ASN A 21 13.29 5.86 11.34
CA ASN A 21 13.82 4.86 12.24
C ASN A 21 12.69 4.28 13.10
N ASN A 22 12.98 3.24 13.89
CA ASN A 22 12.00 2.55 14.71
C ASN A 22 11.34 3.42 15.77
N GLU A 23 12.06 4.39 16.34
CA GLU A 23 11.51 5.32 17.33
C GLU A 23 10.49 6.25 16.69
N THR A 24 10.84 6.83 15.54
CA THR A 24 9.98 7.75 14.78
C THR A 24 8.76 7.00 14.24
N LEU A 25 8.97 5.81 13.67
CA LEU A 25 7.90 4.93 13.19
C LEU A 25 6.92 4.60 14.32
N LYS A 26 7.42 4.21 15.49
CA LYS A 26 6.57 3.94 16.66
C LYS A 26 5.70 5.14 17.03
N ASN A 27 6.29 6.33 17.11
CA ASN A 27 5.57 7.55 17.46
C ASN A 27 4.48 7.91 16.44
N ILE A 28 4.69 7.58 15.16
CA ILE A 28 3.68 7.75 14.10
C ILE A 28 2.55 6.73 14.29
N LEU A 29 2.90 5.44 14.46
CA LEU A 29 1.92 4.37 14.65
C LEU A 29 1.03 4.64 15.88
N GLU A 30 1.58 5.10 17.00
CA GLU A 30 0.80 5.43 18.21
C GLU A 30 -0.28 6.50 18.00
N LYS A 31 -0.15 7.33 16.96
CA LYS A 31 -1.15 8.34 16.61
C LYS A 31 -2.16 7.85 15.58
N GLU A 32 -1.79 6.86 14.76
CA GLU A 32 -2.57 6.39 13.61
C GLU A 32 -3.53 5.25 13.98
N VAL A 33 -3.20 4.45 15.00
CA VAL A 33 -3.87 3.17 15.27
C VAL A 33 -4.53 3.12 16.66
N ASP A 34 -5.56 2.27 16.81
CA ASP A 34 -6.38 2.20 18.03
C ASP A 34 -5.58 1.65 19.22
N THR A 35 -4.77 0.62 18.97
CA THR A 35 -3.88 0.04 19.97
C THR A 35 -2.56 -0.34 19.35
N LEU A 36 -1.47 -0.12 20.09
CA LEU A 36 -0.12 -0.51 19.70
C LEU A 36 0.57 -1.22 20.86
N SER A 37 1.17 -2.37 20.59
CA SER A 37 1.94 -3.14 21.56
C SER A 37 3.15 -3.81 20.90
N GLY A 38 4.06 -4.34 21.71
CA GLY A 38 5.27 -5.01 21.23
C GLY A 38 6.54 -4.26 21.57
N THR A 39 7.59 -4.50 20.78
CA THR A 39 8.94 -3.98 21.02
C THR A 39 9.50 -3.32 19.76
N SER A 40 10.61 -2.60 19.89
CA SER A 40 11.24 -1.92 18.74
C SER A 40 11.44 -2.87 17.56
N GLY A 41 10.89 -2.50 16.41
CA GLY A 41 10.92 -3.26 15.16
C GLY A 41 9.98 -4.45 15.06
N ARG A 42 9.13 -4.68 16.07
CA ARG A 42 8.11 -5.74 16.08
C ARG A 42 6.89 -5.25 16.86
N TRP A 43 5.92 -4.71 16.15
CA TRP A 43 4.69 -4.21 16.75
C TRP A 43 3.47 -4.99 16.30
N GLN A 44 2.55 -5.17 17.22
CA GLN A 44 1.19 -5.62 16.96
C GLN A 44 0.28 -4.43 17.16
N LEU A 45 -0.61 -4.19 16.20
CA LEU A 45 -1.54 -3.08 16.25
C LEU A 45 -2.96 -3.50 15.88
N LEU A 46 -3.93 -2.71 16.34
CA LEU A 46 -5.32 -2.78 15.93
C LEU A 46 -5.67 -1.49 15.18
N TYR A 47 -6.21 -1.62 13.98
CA TYR A 47 -6.67 -0.48 13.18
C TYR A 47 -8.06 -0.79 12.62
N ASN A 48 -9.08 -0.06 13.06
CA ASN A 48 -10.48 -0.31 12.71
C ASN A 48 -10.88 -1.77 12.95
N ASP A 49 -10.57 -2.29 14.14
CA ASP A 49 -10.81 -3.68 14.56
C ASP A 49 -10.04 -4.78 13.78
N LEU A 50 -9.21 -4.41 12.81
CA LEU A 50 -8.37 -5.36 12.07
C LEU A 50 -6.98 -5.48 12.74
N PRO A 51 -6.59 -6.66 13.24
CA PRO A 51 -5.26 -6.87 13.79
C PRO A 51 -4.20 -6.87 12.68
N MET A 52 -3.09 -6.17 12.91
CA MET A 52 -1.96 -6.12 12.01
C MET A 52 -0.63 -6.25 12.75
N ILE A 53 0.43 -6.50 11.98
CA ILE A 53 1.79 -6.61 12.48
C ILE A 53 2.70 -5.71 11.64
N VAL A 54 3.54 -4.91 12.32
CA VAL A 54 4.63 -4.16 11.71
C VAL A 54 5.94 -4.81 12.11
N LEU A 55 6.75 -5.19 11.12
CA LEU A 55 8.08 -5.75 11.33
C LEU A 55 9.11 -4.90 10.61
N THR A 56 10.20 -4.57 11.28
CA THR A 56 11.33 -3.85 10.68
C THR A 56 12.65 -4.56 10.89
N ASP A 57 13.60 -4.22 10.04
CA ASP A 57 15.02 -4.51 10.18
C ASP A 57 15.77 -3.23 9.80
N GLU A 58 16.14 -2.42 10.78
CA GLU A 58 16.90 -1.17 10.57
C GLU A 58 18.28 -1.43 9.97
N THR A 59 18.88 -2.59 10.23
CA THR A 59 20.22 -2.91 9.73
C THR A 59 20.18 -3.17 8.23
N ASN A 60 19.14 -3.85 7.76
CA ASN A 60 18.97 -4.20 6.35
C ASN A 60 18.01 -3.27 5.59
N ASP A 61 17.57 -2.18 6.23
CA ASP A 61 16.62 -1.20 5.72
C ASP A 61 15.34 -1.83 5.16
N ARG A 62 14.61 -2.57 6.00
CA ARG A 62 13.35 -3.22 5.61
C ARG A 62 12.25 -2.93 6.60
N MET A 63 11.05 -2.73 6.08
CA MET A 63 9.82 -2.64 6.82
C MET A 63 8.74 -3.45 6.09
N ARG A 64 7.87 -4.11 6.86
CA ARG A 64 6.60 -4.63 6.34
C ARG A 64 5.46 -4.37 7.31
N ILE A 65 4.29 -4.09 6.77
CA ILE A 65 3.01 -4.08 7.49
C ILE A 65 2.18 -5.21 6.91
N ILE A 66 1.65 -6.09 7.76
CA ILE A 66 0.87 -7.25 7.33
C ILE A 66 -0.42 -7.38 8.12
N ALA A 67 -1.50 -7.76 7.44
CA ALA A 67 -2.76 -8.14 8.05
C ALA A 67 -3.18 -9.53 7.57
N PRO A 68 -3.57 -10.45 8.48
CA PRO A 68 -4.12 -11.74 8.08
C PRO A 68 -5.51 -11.54 7.46
N ILE A 69 -5.81 -12.31 6.42
CA ILE A 69 -7.10 -12.25 5.72
C ILE A 69 -7.91 -13.52 5.99
N THR A 70 -7.41 -14.67 5.55
CA THR A 70 -8.09 -15.97 5.69
C THR A 70 -7.10 -17.12 5.59
N GLU A 71 -7.51 -18.32 5.99
CA GLU A 71 -6.73 -19.53 5.78
C GLU A 71 -6.67 -19.91 4.30
N ALA A 72 -5.51 -20.41 3.87
CA ALA A 72 -5.27 -20.89 2.51
C ALA A 72 -6.24 -22.00 2.11
N SER A 73 -6.70 -22.80 3.08
CA SER A 73 -7.69 -23.88 2.92
C SER A 73 -9.05 -23.38 2.38
N THR A 74 -9.37 -22.09 2.60
CA THR A 74 -10.62 -21.47 2.17
C THR A 74 -10.55 -20.88 0.76
N LEU A 75 -9.35 -20.81 0.16
CA LEU A 75 -9.13 -20.22 -1.14
C LEU A 75 -9.32 -21.25 -2.25
N ASP A 76 -10.28 -20.99 -3.14
CA ASP A 76 -10.33 -21.70 -4.40
C ASP A 76 -9.33 -21.10 -5.42
N LYS A 77 -9.18 -21.79 -6.54
CA LYS A 77 -8.27 -21.38 -7.61
C LYS A 77 -8.66 -20.03 -8.23
N GLY A 78 -9.95 -19.68 -8.24
CA GLY A 78 -10.45 -18.41 -8.76
C GLY A 78 -9.97 -17.27 -7.89
N LEU A 79 -10.22 -17.34 -6.58
CA LEU A 79 -9.78 -16.34 -5.61
C LEU A 79 -8.25 -16.14 -5.62
N LEU A 80 -7.47 -17.21 -5.79
CA LEU A 80 -6.02 -17.10 -5.93
C LEU A 80 -5.62 -16.35 -7.21
N LEU A 81 -6.28 -16.62 -8.34
CA LEU A 81 -6.02 -15.93 -9.59
C LEU A 81 -6.43 -14.46 -9.52
N ASP A 82 -7.54 -14.16 -8.83
CA ASP A 82 -8.01 -12.79 -8.59
C ASP A 82 -7.00 -12.03 -7.72
N CYS A 83 -6.47 -12.65 -6.66
CA CYS A 83 -5.39 -12.06 -5.87
C CYS A 83 -4.15 -11.71 -6.71
N LEU A 84 -3.72 -12.64 -7.57
CA LEU A 84 -2.56 -12.42 -8.44
C LEU A 84 -2.82 -11.32 -9.48
N THR A 85 -4.04 -11.25 -10.01
CA THR A 85 -4.45 -10.21 -10.95
C THR A 85 -4.53 -8.84 -10.25
N ALA A 86 -5.11 -8.80 -9.05
CA ALA A 86 -5.20 -7.61 -8.21
C ALA A 86 -3.81 -7.08 -7.83
N ASN A 87 -2.85 -7.97 -7.52
CA ASN A 87 -1.46 -7.59 -7.25
C ASN A 87 -0.80 -6.81 -8.41
N PHE A 88 -1.29 -6.97 -9.64
CA PHE A 88 -0.81 -6.23 -10.80
C PHE A 88 -1.58 -4.92 -11.04
N HIS A 89 -2.85 -4.86 -10.64
CA HIS A 89 -3.75 -3.75 -10.96
C HIS A 89 -4.18 -2.93 -9.73
N SER A 90 -5.05 -3.49 -8.89
CA SER A 90 -5.83 -2.77 -7.88
C SER A 90 -5.20 -2.74 -6.49
N ALA A 91 -4.30 -3.67 -6.17
CA ALA A 91 -3.63 -3.73 -4.86
C ALA A 91 -2.47 -2.73 -4.72
N LEU A 92 -2.01 -2.14 -5.83
CA LEU A 92 -0.96 -1.11 -5.89
C LEU A 92 0.30 -1.49 -5.09
N ASP A 93 0.56 -0.78 -3.98
CA ASP A 93 1.74 -1.00 -3.13
C ASP A 93 1.60 -2.23 -2.23
N VAL A 94 0.39 -2.75 -2.07
CA VAL A 94 0.08 -3.93 -1.27
C VAL A 94 0.06 -5.18 -2.15
N LYS A 95 0.41 -6.31 -1.55
CA LYS A 95 0.33 -7.63 -2.18
C LYS A 95 -0.48 -8.59 -1.33
N TYR A 96 -1.32 -9.37 -1.98
CA TYR A 96 -1.84 -10.61 -1.43
C TYR A 96 -0.74 -11.68 -1.51
N ALA A 97 -0.35 -12.25 -0.36
CA ALA A 97 0.71 -13.24 -0.27
C ALA A 97 0.35 -14.37 0.69
N LEU A 98 0.73 -15.61 0.36
CA LEU A 98 0.53 -16.77 1.22
C LEU A 98 1.79 -17.05 2.06
N SER A 99 1.59 -17.23 3.36
CA SER A 99 2.63 -17.70 4.30
C SER A 99 1.96 -18.41 5.47
N ASP A 100 2.53 -19.53 5.91
CA ASP A 100 2.08 -20.29 7.08
C ASP A 100 0.58 -20.62 7.05
N ASP A 101 0.10 -21.09 5.89
CA ASP A 101 -1.30 -21.42 5.61
C ASP A 101 -2.30 -20.26 5.77
N ILE A 102 -1.82 -19.01 5.80
CA ILE A 102 -2.65 -17.80 5.84
C ILE A 102 -2.38 -16.94 4.60
N LEU A 103 -3.44 -16.37 4.04
CA LEU A 103 -3.37 -15.28 3.08
C LEU A 103 -3.23 -13.95 3.83
N TRP A 104 -2.26 -13.16 3.41
CA TRP A 104 -1.92 -11.89 4.01
C TRP A 104 -2.12 -10.75 3.02
N SER A 105 -2.60 -9.61 3.53
CA SER A 105 -2.39 -8.30 2.93
C SER A 105 -1.02 -7.79 3.38
N VAL A 106 -0.13 -7.46 2.44
CA VAL A 106 1.29 -7.19 2.73
C VAL A 106 1.76 -5.91 2.03
N PHE A 107 2.17 -4.93 2.82
CA PHE A 107 2.98 -3.80 2.34
C PHE A 107 4.45 -4.05 2.70
N VAL A 108 5.37 -3.90 1.74
CA VAL A 108 6.82 -4.06 1.95
C VAL A 108 7.56 -2.87 1.37
N HIS A 109 8.41 -2.24 2.17
CA HIS A 109 9.16 -1.06 1.75
C HIS A 109 10.47 -0.93 2.52
N PRO A 110 11.51 -0.25 1.98
CA PRO A 110 12.63 0.20 2.80
C PRO A 110 12.16 1.11 3.94
N LEU A 111 12.78 1.01 5.12
CA LEU A 111 12.37 1.80 6.27
C LEU A 111 12.78 3.27 6.11
N SER A 112 14.07 3.51 5.87
CA SER A 112 14.72 4.81 5.90
C SER A 112 14.11 5.91 5.02
N PRO A 113 13.59 5.65 3.80
CA PRO A 113 13.01 6.69 2.98
C PRO A 113 11.55 7.01 3.31
N LEU A 114 10.88 6.22 4.15
CA LEU A 114 9.47 6.45 4.46
C LEU A 114 9.28 7.80 5.14
N THR A 115 8.30 8.54 4.65
CA THR A 115 7.77 9.72 5.32
C THR A 115 6.64 9.35 6.26
N GLU A 116 6.27 10.26 7.17
CA GLU A 116 5.11 10.05 8.07
C GLU A 116 3.83 9.78 7.28
N GLY A 117 3.56 10.55 6.22
CA GLY A 117 2.38 10.36 5.38
C GLY A 117 2.36 9.02 4.64
N GLU A 118 3.52 8.50 4.22
CA GLU A 118 3.61 7.18 3.58
C GLU A 118 3.37 6.04 4.59
N VAL A 119 3.80 6.19 5.85
CA VAL A 119 3.47 5.22 6.90
C VAL A 119 1.96 5.17 7.13
N GLN A 120 1.31 6.34 7.26
CA GLN A 120 -0.14 6.43 7.44
C GLN A 120 -0.88 5.82 6.25
N SER A 121 -0.45 6.17 5.03
CA SER A 121 -0.99 5.58 3.81
C SER A 121 -0.80 4.06 3.77
N ALA A 122 0.36 3.54 4.16
CA ALA A 122 0.63 2.11 4.16
C ALA A 122 -0.30 1.34 5.11
N VAL A 123 -0.56 1.86 6.32
CA VAL A 123 -1.54 1.26 7.27
C VAL A 123 -2.92 1.19 6.64
N GLN A 124 -3.38 2.31 6.06
CA GLN A 124 -4.68 2.39 5.39
C GLN A 124 -4.77 1.45 4.19
N GLN A 125 -3.70 1.32 3.41
CA GLN A 125 -3.65 0.46 2.23
C GLN A 125 -3.71 -1.02 2.61
N VAL A 126 -2.97 -1.44 3.63
CA VAL A 126 -3.01 -2.82 4.14
C VAL A 126 -4.39 -3.16 4.68
N TYR A 127 -5.01 -2.23 5.42
CA TYR A 127 -6.40 -2.35 5.87
C TYR A 127 -7.36 -2.53 4.70
N ALA A 128 -7.33 -1.61 3.73
CA ALA A 128 -8.24 -1.59 2.59
C ALA A 128 -8.16 -2.87 1.76
N ALA A 129 -6.94 -3.35 1.45
CA ALA A 129 -6.77 -4.60 0.72
C ALA A 129 -7.31 -5.81 1.51
N ALA A 130 -7.14 -5.83 2.83
CA ALA A 130 -7.68 -6.90 3.66
C ALA A 130 -9.22 -6.90 3.68
N VAL A 131 -9.86 -5.75 3.88
CA VAL A 131 -11.34 -5.67 4.00
C VAL A 131 -12.07 -5.73 2.65
N THR A 132 -11.39 -5.44 1.54
CA THR A 132 -11.96 -5.55 0.19
C THR A 132 -11.66 -6.89 -0.50
N PHE A 133 -10.92 -7.78 0.16
CA PHE A 133 -10.69 -9.14 -0.32
C PHE A 133 -12.01 -9.85 -0.62
N GLY A 134 -12.09 -10.54 -1.76
CA GLY A 134 -13.31 -11.20 -2.23
C GLY A 134 -14.33 -10.28 -2.89
N THR A 135 -14.05 -8.97 -2.99
CA THR A 135 -14.91 -7.99 -3.67
C THR A 135 -14.13 -7.21 -4.72
N THR A 136 -13.59 -6.04 -4.37
CA THR A 136 -12.84 -5.17 -5.29
C THR A 136 -11.34 -5.41 -5.28
N PHE A 137 -10.81 -6.12 -4.28
CA PHE A 137 -9.39 -6.40 -4.11
C PHE A 137 -8.50 -5.14 -4.25
N SER A 138 -8.93 -4.02 -3.66
CA SER A 138 -8.28 -2.71 -3.82
C SER A 138 -7.61 -2.24 -2.54
N SER A 139 -6.40 -1.69 -2.64
CA SER A 139 -5.71 -1.09 -1.49
C SER A 139 -6.07 0.38 -1.28
N THR A 140 -6.82 1.00 -2.19
CA THR A 140 -7.28 2.38 -2.02
C THR A 140 -8.76 2.53 -2.36
N PRO A 141 -9.45 3.54 -1.81
CA PRO A 141 -10.82 3.85 -2.20
C PRO A 141 -10.96 4.26 -3.67
N LEU A 142 -9.86 4.66 -4.32
CA LEU A 142 -9.84 5.15 -5.70
C LEU A 142 -9.33 4.03 -6.63
N LEU A 143 -10.19 3.50 -7.49
CA LEU A 143 -9.77 2.54 -8.52
C LEU A 143 -8.82 3.24 -9.51
N PHE A 144 -7.53 2.88 -9.45
CA PHE A 144 -6.52 3.35 -10.39
C PHE A 144 -6.85 2.84 -11.80
N GLY A 145 -7.01 3.73 -12.78
CA GLY A 145 -7.30 3.36 -14.17
C GLY A 145 -8.77 3.11 -14.52
N GLY A 146 -9.71 3.39 -13.61
CA GLY A 146 -11.13 3.39 -13.93
C GLY A 146 -11.49 4.61 -14.77
N ASN A 147 -11.67 4.44 -16.08
CA ASN A 147 -12.59 5.32 -16.81
C ASN A 147 -13.89 5.31 -16.01
N GLN A 148 -14.38 6.49 -15.62
CA GLN A 148 -15.80 6.61 -15.30
C GLN A 148 -16.53 6.26 -16.60
N THR A 149 -16.94 5.00 -16.76
CA THR A 149 -18.02 4.70 -17.67
C THR A 149 -19.22 5.37 -17.05
N GLU A 150 -19.48 6.62 -17.44
CA GLU A 150 -20.85 7.10 -17.50
C GLU A 150 -21.66 5.98 -18.13
N ASP A 151 -22.70 5.51 -17.44
CA ASP A 151 -23.67 4.55 -17.96
C ASP A 151 -24.28 5.12 -19.25
N LYS A 152 -23.61 4.90 -20.37
CA LYS A 152 -24.23 5.00 -21.68
C LYS A 152 -24.88 3.65 -21.94
N PRO A 153 -26.19 3.60 -22.22
CA PRO A 153 -26.86 2.36 -22.57
C PRO A 153 -26.11 1.75 -23.77
N VAL A 154 -25.61 0.53 -23.58
CA VAL A 154 -25.02 -0.27 -24.65
C VAL A 154 -26.13 -0.54 -25.65
N ASN A 155 -26.01 0.02 -26.85
CA ASN A 155 -26.89 -0.27 -27.96
C ASN A 155 -26.35 -1.56 -28.63
N ASP A 156 -27.23 -2.52 -28.93
CA ASP A 156 -26.86 -3.86 -29.45
C ASP A 156 -26.11 -3.83 -30.81
N GLU A 157 -25.91 -2.66 -31.41
CA GLU A 157 -25.20 -2.48 -32.67
C GLU A 157 -23.67 -2.31 -32.53
N ASP A 158 -23.14 -2.13 -31.32
CA ASP A 158 -21.71 -1.83 -31.09
C ASP A 158 -20.83 -3.04 -30.70
N ILE A 159 -21.28 -4.28 -30.92
CA ILE A 159 -20.40 -5.46 -30.76
C ILE A 159 -19.52 -5.60 -32.02
N PRO A 160 -18.19 -5.40 -31.97
CA PRO A 160 -17.35 -5.66 -33.12
C PRO A 160 -17.25 -7.17 -33.36
N THR A 161 -17.76 -7.60 -34.52
CA THR A 161 -17.69 -8.96 -35.05
C THR A 161 -16.25 -9.35 -35.44
N VAL A 162 -15.34 -9.49 -34.47
CA VAL A 162 -14.00 -10.02 -34.76
C VAL A 162 -13.49 -10.86 -33.58
N ILE A 163 -14.02 -12.08 -33.42
CA ILE A 163 -13.22 -13.31 -33.29
C ILE A 163 -14.04 -14.49 -33.86
N LEU A 164 -14.11 -14.56 -35.19
CA LEU A 164 -14.31 -15.83 -35.91
C LEU A 164 -13.20 -15.92 -36.96
N LYS A 165 -12.14 -16.65 -36.60
CA LYS A 165 -11.18 -17.37 -37.47
C LYS A 165 -10.19 -18.02 -36.51
N LYS A 166 -10.44 -19.25 -36.03
CA LYS A 166 -10.10 -20.51 -36.69
C LYS A 166 -8.69 -20.47 -37.29
N THR A 167 -7.73 -21.04 -36.57
CA THR A 167 -6.76 -21.98 -37.12
C THR A 167 -6.47 -23.01 -36.05
#